data_AF-A0AAE3CYD2-F1
#
_entry.id   AF-A0AAE3CYD2-F1
#
_cell.length_a   1.000
_cell.length_b   1.000
_cell.length_c   1.000
_cell.angle_alpha   90.00
_cell.angle_beta   90.00
_cell.angle_gamma   90.00
#
_symmetry.space_group_name_H-M   'P 1'
#
loop_
_entity.id
_entity.type
_entity.pdbx_description
1 polymer ?
#
loop_
_entity_poly.entity_id
_entity_poly.type
_entity_poly.pdbx_seq_one_letter_code
_entity_poly.pdbx_strand_id
1 'polypeptide(L)' 'MANELVVIEKSTALEVFKSSDSVEYIIRKVEQEVNSFIPDVSTAKGRKEIASLAYKVAQSKTYLDGL' A
#
# COMPACT_ATOMS: atom_id res chain seq x y z
N MET A 1 10.26 47.05 -3.82
CA MET A 1 10.10 45.81 -3.04
C MET A 1 8.90 45.10 -3.62
N ALA A 2 9.11 44.21 -4.60
CA ALA A 2 8.01 43.52 -5.27
C ALA A 2 7.56 42.35 -4.38
N ASN A 3 6.28 42.29 -4.01
CA ASN A 3 5.71 41.17 -3.29
C ASN A 3 5.65 39.97 -4.23
N GLU A 4 6.46 38.96 -3.96
CA GLU A 4 6.45 37.70 -4.69
C GLU A 4 5.27 36.87 -4.18
N LEU A 5 4.33 36.57 -5.09
CA LEU A 5 3.18 35.72 -4.81
C LEU A 5 3.63 34.26 -4.90
N VAL A 6 3.76 33.60 -3.75
CA VAL A 6 3.92 32.14 -3.70
C VAL A 6 2.57 31.52 -4.06
N VAL A 7 2.48 30.98 -5.27
CA VAL A 7 1.35 30.15 -5.69
C VAL A 7 1.46 28.82 -4.96
N ILE A 8 0.66 28.63 -3.92
CA ILE A 8 0.48 27.32 -3.30
C ILE A 8 -0.40 26.53 -4.26
N GLU A 9 0.21 25.64 -5.05
CA GLU A 9 -0.54 24.69 -5.85
C GLU A 9 -1.47 23.90 -4.93
N LYS A 10 -2.78 23.97 -5.21
CA LYS A 10 -3.77 23.09 -4.57
C LYS A 10 -3.58 21.69 -5.13
N SER A 11 -2.50 21.02 -4.75
CA SER A 11 -2.44 19.56 -4.89
C SER A 11 -3.63 19.02 -4.11
N THR A 12 -4.55 18.37 -4.81
CA THR A 12 -5.67 17.71 -4.12
C THR A 12 -5.08 16.69 -3.16
N ALA A 13 -5.67 16.51 -1.98
CA ALA A 13 -5.17 15.50 -1.02
C ALA A 13 -5.00 14.12 -1.70
N LEU A 14 -5.86 13.81 -2.69
CA LEU A 14 -5.74 12.66 -3.58
C LEU A 14 -4.42 12.60 -4.36
N GLU A 15 -3.94 13.69 -4.95
CA GLU A 15 -2.65 13.71 -5.68
C GLU A 15 -1.47 13.52 -4.73
N VAL A 16 -1.51 14.15 -3.55
CA VAL A 16 -0.49 13.96 -2.50
C VAL A 16 -0.47 12.49 -2.02
N PHE A 17 -1.64 11.86 -1.88
CA PHE A 17 -1.81 10.44 -1.56
C PHE A 17 -1.61 9.48 -2.75
N LYS A 18 -1.47 9.98 -3.98
CA LYS A 18 -1.19 9.20 -5.20
C LYS A 18 0.25 9.35 -5.71
N SER A 19 1.02 10.25 -5.10
CA SER A 19 2.46 10.42 -5.36
C SER A 19 3.16 9.06 -5.38
N SER A 20 4.17 8.84 -6.21
CA SER A 20 4.95 7.58 -6.26
C SER A 20 5.39 7.06 -4.89
N ASP A 21 5.62 7.97 -3.93
CA ASP A 21 5.94 7.67 -2.52
C ASP A 21 4.82 6.91 -1.77
N SER A 22 3.57 7.14 -2.15
CA SER A 22 2.39 6.48 -1.56
C SER A 22 2.20 5.05 -2.05
N VAL A 23 2.50 4.78 -3.33
CA VAL A 23 2.48 3.43 -3.90
C VAL A 23 3.59 2.59 -3.27
N GLU A 24 4.80 3.15 -3.20
CA GLU A 24 5.95 2.52 -2.55
C GLU A 24 5.65 2.24 -1.06
N TYR A 25 4.99 3.16 -0.36
CA TYR A 25 4.58 2.94 1.03
C TYR A 25 3.63 1.75 1.19
N ILE A 26 2.62 1.62 0.31
CA ILE A 26 1.68 0.50 0.33
C ILE A 26 2.41 -0.82 0.07
N ILE A 27 3.29 -0.86 -0.93
CA ILE A 27 4.09 -2.05 -1.26
C ILE A 27 4.95 -2.46 -0.06
N ARG A 28 5.70 -1.52 0.54
CA ARG A 28 6.55 -1.81 1.70
C ARG A 28 5.78 -2.32 2.91
N LYS A 29 4.57 -1.80 3.16
CA LYS A 29 3.68 -2.31 4.21
C LYS A 29 3.26 -3.75 3.97
N VAL A 30 2.87 -4.08 2.74
CA VAL A 30 2.51 -5.45 2.36
C VAL A 30 3.70 -6.39 2.50
N GLU A 31 4.88 -5.99 2.03
CA GLU A 31 6.11 -6.78 2.18
C GLU A 31 6.47 -7.03 3.64
N GLN A 32 6.35 -6.01 4.50
CA GLN A 32 6.60 -6.17 5.94
C GLN A 32 5.65 -7.18 6.58
N GLU A 33 4.36 -7.14 6.24
CA GLU A 33 3.37 -8.09 6.76
C GLU A 33 3.68 -9.52 6.29
N VAL A 34 4.00 -9.70 5.01
CA VAL A 34 4.35 -11.00 4.42
C VAL A 34 5.62 -11.57 5.03
N ASN A 35 6.68 -10.76 5.17
CA ASN A 35 7.96 -11.20 5.72
C ASN A 35 7.89 -11.53 7.21
N SER A 36 6.96 -10.92 7.94
CA SER A 36 6.76 -11.19 9.38
C SER A 36 5.86 -12.42 9.63
N PHE A 37 5.22 -12.96 8.60
CA PHE A 37 4.33 -14.09 8.72
C PHE A 37 5.10 -15.42 8.70
N ILE A 38 4.87 -16.28 9.69
CA ILE A 38 5.45 -17.63 9.75
C ILE A 38 4.40 -18.63 9.22
N PRO A 39 4.56 -19.16 7.99
CA PRO A 39 3.56 -20.04 7.40
C PRO A 39 3.63 -21.45 7.98
N ASP A 40 2.45 -22.01 8.27
CA ASP A 40 2.29 -23.44 8.60
C ASP A 40 1.37 -24.12 7.57
N VAL A 41 1.94 -25.00 6.75
CA VAL A 41 1.18 -25.76 5.74
C VAL A 41 0.62 -27.08 6.28
N SER A 42 1.08 -27.53 7.45
CA SER A 42 0.72 -28.83 8.02
C SER A 42 -0.71 -28.85 8.56
N THR A 43 -1.18 -27.73 9.10
CA THR A 43 -2.52 -27.63 9.68
C THR A 43 -3.54 -26.99 8.72
N ALA A 44 -4.81 -27.37 8.86
CA ALA A 44 -5.89 -26.72 8.11
C ALA A 44 -6.05 -25.23 8.49
N LYS A 45 -5.73 -24.87 9.74
CA LYS A 45 -5.74 -23.48 10.22
C LYS A 45 -4.63 -22.67 9.53
N GLY A 46 -3.39 -23.15 9.55
CA GLY A 46 -2.28 -22.44 8.91
C GLY A 46 -2.48 -22.23 7.41
N ARG A 47 -3.04 -23.22 6.70
CA ARG A 47 -3.43 -23.03 5.27
C ARG A 47 -4.49 -21.95 5.06
N LYS A 48 -5.47 -21.81 5.98
CA LYS A 48 -6.46 -20.73 5.93
C LYS A 48 -5.83 -19.37 6.22
N GLU A 49 -4.87 -19.30 7.13
CA GLU A 49 -4.13 -18.08 7.43
C GLU A 49 -3.29 -17.63 6.22
N ILE A 50 -2.62 -18.56 5.54
CA ILE A 50 -1.91 -18.31 4.27
C ILE A 50 -2.89 -17.78 3.21
N ALA A 51 -4.04 -18.41 3.02
CA ALA A 51 -5.04 -17.97 2.05
C ALA A 51 -5.58 -16.56 2.37
N SER A 52 -5.78 -16.26 3.65
CA SER A 52 -6.20 -14.93 4.11
C SER A 52 -5.14 -13.87 3.81
N LEU A 53 -3.87 -14.15 4.10
CA LEU A 53 -2.76 -13.24 3.77
C LEU A 53 -2.66 -13.01 2.26
N ALA A 54 -2.71 -14.07 1.45
CA ALA A 54 -2.69 -13.96 -0.01
C ALA A 54 -3.86 -13.12 -0.55
N TYR A 55 -5.05 -13.25 0.04
CA TYR A 55 -6.20 -12.44 -0.33
C TYR A 55 -6.01 -10.95 -0.01
N LYS A 56 -5.36 -10.60 1.11
CA LYS A 56 -4.99 -9.20 1.39
C LYS A 56 -4.02 -8.66 0.36
N VAL A 57 -2.97 -9.41 0.03
CA VAL A 57 -1.97 -9.03 -0.99
C VAL A 57 -2.66 -8.78 -2.35
N ALA A 58 -3.57 -9.67 -2.75
CA ALA A 58 -4.31 -9.54 -4.01
C ALA A 58 -5.21 -8.28 -4.04
N GLN A 59 -5.85 -7.93 -2.92
CA GLN A 59 -6.63 -6.70 -2.81
C GLN A 59 -5.74 -5.46 -2.92
N SER A 60 -4.57 -5.45 -2.27
CA SER A 60 -3.60 -4.36 -2.41
C SER A 60 -3.15 -4.18 -3.87
N LYS A 61 -2.85 -5.28 -4.57
CA LYS A 61 -2.50 -5.25 -6.00
C LYS A 61 -3.64 -4.71 -6.86
N THR A 62 -4.86 -5.19 -6.64
CA THR A 62 -6.06 -4.74 -7.39
C THR A 62 -6.34 -3.25 -7.18
N TYR A 63 -6.14 -2.76 -5.94
CA TYR A 63 -6.25 -1.33 -5.66
C TYR A 63 -5.19 -0.52 -6.42
N LEU A 64 -3.92 -0.96 -6.38
CA LEU A 64 -2.82 -0.28 -7.08
C LEU A 64 -2.99 -0.29 -8.60
N ASP A 65 -3.51 -1.36 -9.19
CA ASP A 65 -3.80 -1.42 -10.64
C ASP A 65 -4.85 -0.39 -11.08
N GLY A 66 -5.73 0.03 -10.16
CA GLY A 66 -6.80 0.98 -10.43
C GLY A 66 -6.42 2.44 -10.16
N LEU A 67 -5.20 2.72 -9.70
CA LEU A 67 -4.69 4.08 -9.48
C LEU A 67 -4.21 4.73 -10.78
#